data_AF-A0A533VNN9-F1
#
_entry.id   AF-A0A533VNN9-F1
#
_cell.length_a   1.000
_cell.length_b   1.000
_cell.length_c   1.000
_cell.angle_alpha   90.00
_cell.angle_beta   90.00
_cell.angle_gamma   90.00
#
_symmetry.space_group_name_H-M   'P 1'
#
loop_
_entity.id
_entity.type
_entity.pdbx_description
1 polymer ?
#
loop_
_entity_poly.entity_id
_entity_poly.type
_entity_poly.pdbx_seq_one_letter_code
_entity_poly.pdbx_strand_id
1 'polypeptide(L)'
;MSPLEEISSLLSGGGRVIVIAENEVDLKSLRGKNTLFLLKVAEGSLAGGGRGGGFGERRVVAVLAFRYEDGVCEKIFETAEEATVGRFEVPYYVTRMPMRMSDGAESVGYGVVDPELVAAFAQMAR
;
A
#
# COMPACT_ATOMS: atom_id res chain seq x y z
N MET A 1 -15.20 -7.04 -9.74
CA MET A 1 -14.42 -7.20 -8.50
C MET A 1 -14.77 -6.03 -7.63
N SER A 2 -15.19 -6.27 -6.39
CA SER A 2 -15.45 -5.22 -5.40
C SER A 2 -14.13 -4.60 -4.92
N PRO A 3 -14.14 -3.36 -4.39
CA PRO A 3 -12.93 -2.75 -3.83
C PRO A 3 -12.26 -3.61 -2.74
N LEU A 4 -13.06 -4.31 -1.93
CA LEU A 4 -12.57 -5.22 -0.89
C LEU A 4 -11.85 -6.45 -1.47
N GLU A 5 -12.39 -7.04 -2.53
CA GLU A 5 -11.74 -8.15 -3.23
C GLU A 5 -10.46 -7.70 -3.94
N GLU A 6 -10.46 -6.49 -4.52
CA GLU A 6 -9.31 -5.90 -5.19
C GLU A 6 -8.16 -5.66 -4.21
N ILE A 7 -8.39 -4.95 -3.10
CA ILE A 7 -7.36 -4.71 -2.09
C ILE A 7 -6.87 -6.03 -1.48
N SER A 8 -7.76 -6.98 -1.19
CA SER A 8 -7.36 -8.29 -0.66
C SER A 8 -6.46 -9.04 -1.63
N SER A 9 -6.78 -9.03 -2.92
CA SER A 9 -5.96 -9.64 -3.98
C SER A 9 -4.58 -8.97 -4.08
N LEU A 10 -4.52 -7.64 -4.04
CA LEU A 10 -3.27 -6.88 -4.09
C LEU A 10 -2.36 -7.20 -2.90
N LEU A 11 -2.91 -7.30 -1.69
CA LEU A 11 -2.15 -7.59 -0.48
C LEU A 11 -1.69 -9.05 -0.40
N SER A 12 -2.49 -9.98 -0.92
CA SER A 12 -2.13 -11.41 -1.01
C SER A 12 -1.05 -11.70 -2.08
N GLY A 13 -0.82 -10.78 -3.01
CA GLY A 13 0.07 -10.94 -4.17
C GLY A 13 1.58 -11.02 -3.89
N GLY A 14 2.02 -11.16 -2.63
CA GLY A 14 3.41 -11.56 -2.31
C GLY A 14 4.46 -10.44 -2.28
N GLY A 15 4.18 -9.32 -1.60
CA GLY A 15 5.22 -8.33 -1.22
C GLY A 15 5.61 -7.31 -2.30
N ARG A 16 4.78 -7.18 -3.35
CA ARG A 16 4.94 -6.24 -4.48
C ARG A 16 4.19 -4.92 -4.27
N VAL A 17 3.62 -4.78 -3.08
CA VAL A 17 2.86 -3.62 -2.65
C VAL A 17 3.39 -3.22 -1.29
N ILE A 18 3.66 -1.93 -1.14
CA ILE A 18 3.98 -1.30 0.14
C ILE A 18 2.71 -0.59 0.62
N VAL A 19 2.28 -0.93 1.82
CA VAL A 19 1.04 -0.42 2.41
C VAL A 19 1.37 0.72 3.36
N ILE A 20 0.79 1.89 3.12
CA ILE A 20 0.81 3.01 4.05
C ILE A 20 -0.61 3.13 4.62
N ALA A 21 -0.77 2.89 5.91
CA ALA A 21 -2.07 2.78 6.54
C ALA A 21 -2.26 3.84 7.63
N GLU A 22 -3.49 4.33 7.77
CA GLU A 22 -3.85 5.27 8.85
C GLU A 22 -3.90 4.53 10.19
N ASN A 23 -4.46 3.33 10.19
CA ASN A 23 -4.57 2.44 11.35
C ASN A 23 -4.12 1.01 10.99
N GLU A 24 -4.11 0.10 11.97
CA GLU A 24 -3.90 -1.33 11.71
C GLU A 24 -4.86 -1.86 10.63
N VAL A 25 -4.35 -2.74 9.77
CA VAL A 25 -5.12 -3.24 8.61
C VAL A 25 -5.96 -4.45 9.00
N ASP A 26 -7.27 -4.25 9.11
CA ASP A 26 -8.25 -5.32 9.27
C ASP A 26 -9.33 -5.28 8.20
N LEU A 27 -9.09 -6.02 7.11
CA LEU A 27 -10.02 -6.17 6.00
C LEU A 27 -11.18 -7.14 6.29
N LYS A 28 -11.15 -7.85 7.43
CA LYS A 28 -12.23 -8.75 7.82
C LYS A 28 -13.34 -8.00 8.53
N SER A 29 -12.96 -7.24 9.56
CA SER A 29 -13.93 -6.53 10.38
C SER A 29 -14.36 -5.21 9.76
N LEU A 30 -13.45 -4.56 9.02
CA LEU A 30 -13.64 -3.21 8.47
C LEU A 30 -14.20 -2.24 9.51
N ARG A 31 -13.86 -2.45 10.79
CA ARG A 31 -14.36 -1.65 11.91
C ARG A 31 -13.64 -0.32 11.98
N GLY A 32 -14.41 0.72 12.29
CA GLY A 32 -13.88 2.07 12.33
C GLY A 32 -13.54 2.59 10.95
N LYS A 33 -12.63 3.56 10.89
CA LYS A 33 -12.19 4.21 9.66
C LYS A 33 -10.71 3.97 9.44
N ASN A 34 -10.33 3.60 8.23
CA ASN A 34 -8.93 3.50 7.83
C ASN A 34 -8.77 3.87 6.36
N THR A 35 -7.75 4.67 6.08
CA THR A 35 -7.34 5.02 4.73
C THR A 35 -6.01 4.33 4.44
N LEU A 36 -5.94 3.62 3.33
CA LEU A 36 -4.79 2.82 2.91
C LEU A 36 -4.29 3.32 1.56
N PHE A 37 -3.01 3.65 1.48
CA PHE A 37 -2.30 3.81 0.21
C PHE A 37 -1.48 2.56 -0.09
N LEU A 38 -1.63 2.03 -1.31
CA LEU A 38 -0.93 0.87 -1.81
C LEU A 38 0.02 1.35 -2.92
N LEU A 39 1.32 1.36 -2.62
CA LEU A 39 2.36 1.67 -3.57
C LEU A 39 2.77 0.38 -4.27
N LYS A 40 2.38 0.21 -5.54
CA LYS A 40 2.83 -0.91 -6.38
C LYS A 40 4.25 -0.61 -6.85
N VAL A 41 5.16 -1.55 -6.65
CA VAL A 41 6.55 -1.43 -7.08
C VAL A 41 6.81 -2.29 -8.32
N ALA A 42 7.68 -1.82 -9.22
CA ALA A 42 8.05 -2.58 -10.42
C ALA A 42 8.65 -3.95 -10.07
N GLU A 43 8.33 -4.97 -10.88
CA GLU A 43 9.05 -6.24 -10.84
C GLU A 43 10.40 -6.08 -11.55
N GLY A 44 11.50 -6.18 -10.79
CA GLY A 44 12.84 -6.42 -11.34
C GLY A 44 13.84 -5.27 -11.35
N SER A 45 14.24 -4.74 -10.18
CA SER A 45 15.64 -4.27 -10.00
C SER A 45 16.51 -5.39 -9.41
N LEU A 46 16.53 -6.53 -10.10
CA LEU A 46 17.45 -7.64 -9.85
C LEU A 46 18.29 -7.89 -11.10
N ALA A 47 19.03 -6.88 -11.54
CA ALA A 47 20.17 -6.98 -12.45
C ALA A 47 20.93 -5.65 -12.39
N GLY A 48 22.22 -5.53 -12.04
CA GLY A 48 23.26 -6.48 -11.74
C GLY A 48 24.41 -5.76 -11.01
N GLY A 49 25.44 -6.53 -10.63
CA GLY A 49 26.48 -6.18 -9.66
C GLY A 49 27.05 -4.75 -9.67
N GLY A 50 26.98 -4.12 -8.51
CA GLY A 50 27.71 -2.91 -8.17
C GLY A 50 27.59 -2.67 -6.68
N ARG A 51 28.70 -2.81 -5.95
CA ARG A 51 28.79 -2.72 -4.48
C ARG A 51 28.10 -1.45 -3.95
N GLY A 52 26.92 -1.60 -3.35
CA GLY A 52 26.18 -0.53 -2.68
C GLY A 52 24.90 -1.06 -2.05
N GLY A 53 24.95 -1.43 -0.77
CA GLY A 53 23.81 -1.96 -0.03
C GLY A 53 22.70 -0.92 0.16
N GLY A 54 21.47 -1.33 -0.10
CA GLY A 54 20.24 -0.56 0.11
C GLY A 54 19.11 -1.12 -0.75
N PHE A 55 17.86 -0.86 -0.41
CA PHE A 55 16.67 -1.08 -1.25
C PHE A 55 16.71 -0.19 -2.53
N GLY A 56 17.80 -0.26 -3.30
CA GLY A 56 18.06 0.56 -4.48
C GLY A 56 17.02 0.30 -5.57
N GLU A 57 16.34 1.39 -5.98
CA GLU A 57 15.47 1.48 -7.16
C GLU A 57 14.20 0.61 -7.17
N ARG A 58 13.50 0.46 -6.03
CA ARG A 58 12.08 0.09 -6.09
C ARG A 58 11.24 1.27 -6.55
N ARG A 59 11.19 1.47 -7.86
CA ARG A 59 10.35 2.49 -8.47
C ARG A 59 8.88 2.16 -8.25
N VAL A 60 8.13 3.09 -7.64
CA VAL A 60 6.67 3.02 -7.59
C VAL A 60 6.15 3.17 -9.02
N VAL A 61 5.29 2.25 -9.45
CA VAL A 61 4.72 2.21 -10.81
C VAL A 61 3.24 2.56 -10.82
N ALA A 62 2.57 2.41 -9.68
CA ALA A 62 1.19 2.81 -9.51
C ALA A 62 0.90 3.04 -8.03
N VAL A 63 -0.05 3.93 -7.76
CA VAL A 63 -0.57 4.23 -6.43
C VAL A 63 -2.06 4.01 -6.46
N LEU A 64 -2.56 3.22 -5.51
CA LEU A 64 -3.97 3.05 -5.25
C LEU A 64 -4.26 3.54 -3.84
N ALA A 65 -5.41 4.14 -3.61
CA ALA A 65 -5.88 4.42 -2.28
C ALA A 65 -7.28 3.85 -2.06
N PHE A 66 -7.44 3.21 -0.92
CA PHE A 66 -8.70 2.65 -0.46
C PHE A 66 -9.06 3.29 0.87
N ARG A 67 -10.36 3.46 1.08
CA ARG A 67 -10.91 3.83 2.38
C ARG A 67 -11.91 2.77 2.78
N TYR A 68 -11.87 2.35 4.04
CA TYR A 68 -12.99 1.67 4.63
C TYR A 68 -13.49 2.38 5.85
N GLU A 69 -14.82 2.41 5.99
CA GLU A 69 -15.56 3.04 7.06
C GLU A 69 -16.87 2.27 7.26
N ASP A 70 -17.17 1.89 8.50
CA ASP A 70 -18.43 1.23 8.90
C ASP A 70 -18.81 0.01 8.04
N GLY A 71 -17.84 -0.85 7.73
CA GLY A 71 -18.08 -2.08 6.96
C GLY A 71 -18.13 -1.89 5.44
N VAL A 72 -18.00 -0.65 4.95
CA VAL A 72 -17.94 -0.35 3.51
C VAL A 72 -16.50 -0.08 3.12
N CYS A 73 -16.04 -0.70 2.04
CA CYS A 73 -14.72 -0.45 1.45
C CYS A 73 -14.89 0.15 0.05
N GLU A 74 -14.18 1.24 -0.21
CA GLU A 74 -14.19 1.96 -1.48
C GLU A 74 -12.76 2.27 -1.94
N LYS A 75 -12.57 2.34 -3.26
CA LYS A 75 -11.34 2.85 -3.87
C LYS A 75 -11.54 4.35 -4.11
N ILE A 76 -10.70 5.17 -3.49
CA ILE A 76 -10.83 6.63 -3.53
C ILE A 76 -9.82 7.30 -4.47
N PHE A 77 -8.77 6.58 -4.87
CA PHE A 77 -7.75 7.09 -5.78
C PHE A 77 -7.05 5.95 -6.52
N GLU A 78 -6.68 6.19 -7.77
CA GLU A 78 -5.82 5.31 -8.55
C GLU A 78 -5.06 6.13 -9.60
N THR A 79 -3.75 5.92 -9.68
CA THR A 79 -2.93 6.50 -10.75
C THR A 79 -1.76 5.59 -11.09
N ALA A 80 -1.41 5.58 -12.37
CA ALA A 80 -0.16 5.02 -12.89
C ALA A 80 0.60 6.08 -13.72
N GLU A 81 0.18 7.34 -13.66
CA GLU A 81 0.83 8.42 -14.38
C GLU A 81 2.15 8.76 -13.72
N GLU A 82 3.26 8.68 -14.46
CA GLU A 82 4.62 8.85 -13.94
C GLU A 82 4.82 10.16 -13.18
N ALA A 83 4.26 11.27 -13.67
CA ALA A 83 4.37 12.59 -13.03
C ALA A 83 3.66 12.62 -11.66
N THR A 84 2.52 11.94 -11.55
CA THR A 84 1.74 11.87 -10.31
C THR A 84 2.34 10.85 -9.35
N VAL A 85 2.70 9.66 -9.85
CA VAL A 85 3.34 8.58 -9.08
C VAL A 85 4.66 9.02 -8.48
N GLY A 86 5.46 9.81 -9.21
CA GLY A 86 6.75 10.33 -8.73
C GLY A 86 6.65 11.21 -7.49
N ARG A 87 5.45 11.65 -7.09
CA ARG A 87 5.20 12.40 -5.86
C ARG A 87 5.08 11.50 -4.62
N PHE A 88 4.84 10.20 -4.81
CA PHE A 88 4.64 9.23 -3.74
C PHE A 88 5.92 8.43 -3.50
N GLU A 89 6.67 8.81 -2.46
CA GLU A 89 7.91 8.14 -2.09
C GLU A 89 7.68 7.00 -1.11
N VAL A 90 8.46 5.92 -1.26
CA VAL A 90 8.46 4.82 -0.31
C VAL A 90 9.19 5.27 0.97
N PRO A 91 8.56 5.22 2.17
CA PRO A 91 9.24 5.59 3.40
C PRO A 91 10.40 4.64 3.71
N TYR A 92 11.50 5.18 4.24
CA TYR A 92 12.70 4.38 4.54
C TYR A 92 12.52 3.40 5.71
N TYR A 93 11.47 3.58 6.51
CA TYR A 93 11.14 2.81 7.72
C TYR A 93 10.01 1.78 7.51
N VAL A 94 9.75 1.40 6.25
CA VAL A 94 8.84 0.27 5.94
C VAL A 94 9.30 -0.99 6.67
N THR A 95 8.35 -1.65 7.34
CA THR A 95 8.59 -2.88 8.09
C THR A 95 7.62 -3.99 7.67
N ARG A 96 7.75 -5.17 8.28
CA ARG A 96 6.74 -6.22 8.19
C ARG A 96 5.56 -5.85 9.08
N MET A 97 4.39 -5.72 8.48
CA MET A 97 3.15 -5.37 9.15
C MET A 97 2.18 -6.56 9.11
N PRO A 98 1.63 -7.00 10.25
CA PRO A 98 0.54 -7.96 10.26
C PRO A 98 -0.73 -7.33 9.70
N MET A 99 -1.48 -8.09 8.92
CA MET A 99 -2.73 -7.66 8.29
C MET A 99 -3.75 -8.78 8.39
N ARG A 100 -4.98 -8.45 8.77
CA ARG A 100 -6.11 -9.38 8.71
C ARG A 100 -6.77 -9.26 7.35
N MET A 101 -6.80 -10.35 6.59
CA MET A 101 -7.37 -10.42 5.25
C MET A 101 -8.89 -10.62 5.31
N SER A 102 -9.61 -10.33 4.21
CA SER A 102 -11.08 -10.41 4.16
C SER A 102 -11.64 -11.84 4.33
N ASP A 103 -10.84 -12.86 4.02
CA ASP A 103 -11.14 -14.27 4.31
C ASP A 103 -10.95 -14.64 5.80
N GLY A 104 -10.33 -13.75 6.59
CA GLY A 104 -10.01 -13.93 8.00
C GLY A 104 -8.60 -14.45 8.27
N ALA A 105 -7.83 -14.76 7.22
CA ALA A 105 -6.44 -15.18 7.35
C ALA A 105 -5.56 -14.02 7.85
N GLU A 106 -4.51 -14.37 8.59
CA GLU A 106 -3.45 -13.41 8.93
C GLU A 106 -2.38 -13.46 7.84
N SER A 107 -2.03 -12.30 7.32
CA SER A 107 -0.99 -12.12 6.33
C SER A 107 0.06 -11.14 6.85
N VAL A 108 1.28 -11.26 6.36
CA VAL A 108 2.36 -10.32 6.65
C VAL A 108 2.79 -9.69 5.34
N GLY A 109 2.65 -8.37 5.25
CA GLY A 109 3.12 -7.59 4.11
C GLY A 109 4.12 -6.51 4.53
N TYR A 110 4.58 -5.75 3.55
CA TYR A 110 5.47 -4.62 3.78
C TYR A 110 4.66 -3.34 3.88
N GLY A 111 4.87 -2.58 4.94
CA GLY A 111 4.17 -1.33 5.12
C GLY A 111 4.52 -0.60 6.40
N VAL A 112 3.73 0.43 6.69
CA VAL A 112 3.78 1.17 7.94
C VAL A 112 2.39 1.71 8.28
N VAL A 113 2.09 1.77 9.57
CA VAL A 113 0.95 2.52 10.10
C VAL A 113 1.46 3.92 10.45
N ASP A 114 1.05 4.90 9.66
CA ASP A 114 1.52 6.28 9.75
C ASP A 114 0.41 7.26 9.29
N PRO A 115 -0.43 7.73 10.24
CA PRO A 115 -1.52 8.67 9.93
C PRO A 115 -1.05 9.98 9.28
N GLU A 116 0.14 10.47 9.65
CA GLU A 116 0.67 11.73 9.12
C GLU A 116 1.07 11.57 7.66
N LEU A 117 1.70 10.44 7.31
CA LEU A 117 2.05 10.13 5.93
C LEU A 117 0.81 9.88 5.07
N VAL A 118 -0.21 9.22 5.61
CA VAL A 118 -1.52 9.08 4.92
C VAL A 118 -2.14 10.44 4.64
N ALA A 119 -2.13 11.35 5.62
CA ALA A 119 -2.64 12.70 5.44
C ALA A 119 -1.86 13.46 4.35
N ALA A 120 -0.53 13.32 4.31
CA ALA A 120 0.32 13.91 3.27
C ALA A 120 -0.01 13.34 1.88
N PHE A 121 -0.13 12.02 1.75
CA PHE A 121 -0.49 11.36 0.49
C PHE A 121 -1.89 11.74 0.02
N ALA A 122 -2.84 11.91 0.94
CA ALA A 122 -4.18 12.38 0.63
C ALA A 122 -4.23 13.82 0.10
N GLN A 123 -3.22 14.66 0.37
CA GLN A 123 -3.10 15.99 -0.27
C GLN A 123 -2.56 15.88 -1.70
N MET A 124 -1.75 14.87 -1.99
CA MET A 124 -1.17 14.63 -3.33
C MET A 124 -2.16 13.96 -4.27
N ALA A 125 -3.08 13.16 -3.72
CA ALA A 125 -4.13 12.41 -4.42
C ALA A 125 -5.39 13.24 -4.74
N ARG A 126 -5.25 14.58 -4.88
CA ARG A 126 -6.34 15.52 -5.16
C ARG A 126 -6.32 16.02 -6.60
#